data_AF-A0A3D3TEF1-F1
#
_entry.id   AF-A0A3D3TEF1-F1
#
_cell.length_a   1.000
_cell.length_b   1.000
_cell.length_c   1.000
_cell.angle_alpha   90.00
_cell.angle_beta   90.00
_cell.angle_gamma   90.00
#
_symmetry.space_group_name_H-M   'P 1'
#
loop_
_entity.id
_entity.type
_entity.pdbx_description
1 polymer ?
#
loop_
_entity_poly.entity_id
_entity_poly.type
_entity_poly.pdbx_seq_one_letter_code
_entity_poly.pdbx_strand_id
1 'polypeptide(L)'
;MNKIEIDERSGFCFGVVNAIKKAEEELAKGGILYCLGDIVHNNLEVERLEKLGLRTINHEEFAELKNVRVLLRAHGEPPSTYQIAKE
;
A
#
# COMPACT_ATOMS: atom_id res chain seq x y z
N MET A 1 40.12 -6.54 4.00
CA MET A 1 38.68 -6.45 3.72
C MET A 1 37.97 -6.60 5.05
N ASN A 2 37.15 -5.62 5.44
CA ASN A 2 36.50 -5.67 6.74
C ASN A 2 35.31 -6.64 6.70
N LYS A 3 35.09 -7.37 7.80
CA LYS A 3 33.88 -8.20 7.97
C LYS A 3 32.71 -7.26 8.25
N ILE A 4 31.67 -7.33 7.42
CA ILE A 4 30.42 -6.60 7.60
C ILE A 4 29.35 -7.63 7.93
N GLU A 5 28.59 -7.38 8.99
CA GLU A 5 27.46 -8.20 9.43
C GLU A 5 26.20 -7.35 9.47
N ILE A 6 25.07 -7.93 9.07
CA ILE A 6 23.75 -7.30 9.11
C ILE A 6 22.93 -8.04 10.16
N ASP A 7 22.30 -7.31 11.08
CA ASP A 7 21.38 -7.90 12.05
C ASP A 7 20.20 -8.55 11.33
N GLU A 8 19.88 -9.81 11.66
CA GLU A 8 18.77 -10.56 11.07
C GLU A 8 17.39 -9.91 11.29
N ARG A 9 17.28 -9.02 12.28
CA ARG A 9 16.05 -8.27 12.58
C ARG A 9 16.00 -6.91 11.90
N SER A 10 17.03 -6.53 11.15
CA SER A 10 17.06 -5.26 10.43
C SER A 10 16.10 -5.27 9.23
N GLY A 11 15.50 -4.11 8.94
CA GLY A 11 14.59 -3.93 7.81
C GLY A 11 13.12 -3.86 8.21
N PHE A 12 12.25 -4.39 7.35
CA PHE A 12 10.80 -4.28 7.51
C PHE A 12 10.25 -5.32 8.50
N CYS A 13 9.30 -4.88 9.32
CA CYS A 13 8.54 -5.81 10.15
C CYS A 13 7.60 -6.66 9.27
N PHE A 14 7.15 -7.79 9.80
CA PHE A 14 6.25 -8.70 9.10
C PHE A 14 5.00 -8.00 8.53
N GLY A 15 4.42 -7.04 9.25
CA GLY A 15 3.25 -6.29 8.79
C GLY A 15 3.53 -5.47 7.53
N VAL A 16 4.68 -4.80 7.48
CA VAL A 16 5.12 -4.03 6.31
C VAL A 16 5.41 -4.96 5.13
N VAL A 17 6.13 -6.06 5.37
CA VAL A 17 6.42 -7.05 4.32
C VAL A 17 5.13 -7.58 3.70
N ASN A 18 4.13 -7.92 4.52
CA ASN A 18 2.85 -8.43 4.05
C ASN A 18 2.06 -7.36 3.27
N ALA A 19 2.04 -6.11 3.74
CA ALA A 19 1.37 -5.01 3.04
C ALA A 19 1.97 -4.78 1.65
N ILE A 20 3.30 -4.67 1.55
CA ILE A 20 4.01 -4.49 0.28
C ILE A 20 3.75 -5.67 -0.65
N LYS A 21 3.89 -6.90 -0.15
CA LYS A 21 3.66 -8.10 -0.97
C LYS A 21 2.26 -8.15 -1.57
N LYS A 22 1.22 -7.82 -0.78
CA LYS A 22 -0.17 -7.76 -1.28
C LYS A 22 -0.36 -6.67 -2.34
N ALA A 23 0.25 -5.51 -2.14
CA ALA A 23 0.22 -4.44 -3.14
C ALA A 23 0.89 -4.89 -4.45
N GLU A 24 2.06 -5.51 -4.38
CA GLU A 24 2.76 -6.05 -5.55
C GLU A 24 1.96 -7.14 -6.27
N GLU A 25 1.34 -8.06 -5.53
CA GLU A 25 0.48 -9.11 -6.10
C GLU A 25 -0.72 -8.53 -6.86
N GLU A 26 -1.33 -7.46 -6.36
CA GLU A 26 -2.42 -6.76 -7.06
C GLU A 26 -1.93 -5.95 -8.26
N LEU A 27 -0.78 -5.27 -8.15
CA LEU A 27 -0.17 -4.52 -9.24
C LEU A 27 0.30 -5.42 -10.38
N ALA A 28 0.78 -6.63 -10.07
CA ALA A 28 1.17 -7.64 -11.06
C ALA A 28 0.01 -8.11 -11.94
N LYS A 29 -1.24 -7.94 -11.50
CA LYS A 29 -2.45 -8.21 -12.32
C LYS A 29 -2.68 -7.12 -13.37
N GLY A 30 -1.89 -6.04 -13.36
CA GLY A 30 -1.99 -4.89 -14.26
C GLY A 30 -3.04 -3.88 -13.83
N GLY A 31 -3.02 -2.67 -14.39
CA GLY A 31 -3.93 -1.58 -14.05
C GLY A 31 -3.51 -0.78 -12.81
N ILE A 32 -4.35 0.18 -12.40
CA ILE A 32 -4.08 1.05 -11.25
C ILE A 32 -4.55 0.36 -9.96
N LEU A 33 -3.76 0.49 -8.90
CA LEU A 33 -4.15 0.16 -7.53
C LEU A 33 -4.15 1.43 -6.69
N TYR A 34 -5.32 1.81 -6.19
CA TYR A 34 -5.42 2.97 -5.31
C TYR A 34 -5.13 2.56 -3.86
N CYS A 35 -4.41 3.37 -3.10
CA CYS A 35 -4.12 3.13 -1.69
C CYS A 35 -4.68 4.28 -0.86
N LEU A 36 -5.58 3.98 0.07
CA LEU A 36 -6.17 5.01 0.94
C LEU A 36 -5.17 5.40 2.04
N GLY A 37 -4.44 6.49 1.79
CA GLY A 37 -3.24 6.91 2.53
C GLY A 37 -1.98 6.10 2.20
N ASP A 38 -0.85 6.50 2.77
CA ASP A 38 0.44 5.84 2.49
C ASP A 38 0.47 4.39 3.00
N ILE A 39 0.92 3.47 2.14
CA ILE A 39 1.10 2.06 2.50
C ILE A 39 2.14 1.86 3.62
N VAL A 40 3.20 2.67 3.58
CA VAL A 40 4.25 2.79 4.60
C VAL A 40 4.80 4.21 4.63
N HIS A 41 5.34 4.65 5.77
CA HIS A 41 6.06 5.92 5.88
C HIS A 41 7.51 5.79 5.38
N ASN A 42 7.66 5.40 4.11
CA ASN A 42 8.95 5.32 3.42
C ASN A 42 8.77 5.79 1.97
N ASN A 43 9.20 7.02 1.69
CA ASN A 43 8.97 7.67 0.40
C ASN A 43 9.61 6.91 -0.77
N LEU A 44 10.79 6.32 -0.58
CA LEU A 44 11.45 5.55 -1.65
C LEU A 44 10.65 4.30 -2.03
N GLU A 45 10.02 3.66 -1.04
CA GLU A 45 9.19 2.49 -1.29
C GLU A 45 7.83 2.86 -1.90
N VAL A 46 7.25 3.98 -1.46
CA VAL A 46 6.05 4.55 -2.09
C VAL A 46 6.33 4.88 -3.57
N GLU A 47 7.39 5.60 -3.87
CA GLU A 47 7.79 5.93 -5.25
C GLU A 47 8.03 4.68 -6.11
N ARG A 48 8.61 3.62 -5.53
CA ARG A 48 8.82 2.34 -6.24
C ARG A 48 7.49 1.71 -6.63
N LEU A 49 6.53 1.66 -5.69
CA LEU A 49 5.20 1.10 -5.94
C LEU A 49 4.37 1.97 -6.89
N GLU A 50 4.52 3.30 -6.83
CA GLU A 50 3.88 4.22 -7.78
C GLU A 50 4.31 3.95 -9.22
N LYS A 51 5.61 3.69 -9.44
CA LYS A 51 6.13 3.29 -10.76
C LYS A 51 5.55 1.96 -11.25
N LEU A 52 5.05 1.11 -10.35
CA LEU A 52 4.36 -0.13 -10.68
C LEU A 52 2.84 0.05 -10.90
N GLY A 53 2.29 1.25 -10.61
CA GLY A 53 0.87 1.57 -10.79
C GLY A 53 0.09 1.80 -9.49
N LEU A 54 0.77 1.90 -8.34
CA LEU A 54 0.13 2.34 -7.10
C LEU A 54 -0.21 3.83 -7.20
N ARG A 55 -1.34 4.23 -6.62
CA ARG A 55 -1.70 5.65 -6.45
C ARG A 55 -2.22 5.89 -5.05
N THR A 56 -1.49 6.67 -4.26
CA THR A 56 -1.98 7.12 -2.95
C THR A 56 -3.11 8.13 -3.14
N ILE A 57 -4.18 7.98 -2.36
CA ILE A 57 -5.35 8.86 -2.37
C ILE A 57 -5.80 9.18 -0.95
N ASN A 58 -6.56 10.26 -0.80
CA ASN A 58 -7.25 10.61 0.44
C ASN A 58 -8.73 10.14 0.43
N HIS A 59 -9.45 10.39 1.53
CA HIS A 59 -10.87 10.01 1.68
C HIS A 59 -11.81 10.76 0.73
N GLU A 60 -11.48 11.99 0.32
CA GLU A 60 -12.28 12.77 -0.63
C GLU A 60 -12.19 12.14 -2.02
N GLU A 61 -10.97 11.89 -2.50
CA GLU A 61 -10.73 11.18 -3.76
C GLU A 61 -11.35 9.78 -3.75
N PHE A 62 -11.26 9.06 -2.63
CA PHE A 62 -11.84 7.72 -2.49
C PHE A 62 -13.36 7.72 -2.69
N ALA A 63 -14.07 8.74 -2.21
CA ALA A 63 -15.53 8.84 -2.33
C ALA A 63 -16.00 8.99 -3.79
N GLU A 64 -15.13 9.47 -4.68
CA GLU A 64 -15.42 9.67 -6.11
C GLU A 64 -15.11 8.44 -6.96
N LEU A 65 -14.36 7.47 -6.43
CA LEU A 65 -13.95 6.28 -7.16
C LEU A 65 -15.08 5.26 -7.30
N LYS A 66 -15.20 4.67 -8.49
CA LYS A 66 -16.18 3.61 -8.80
C LYS A 66 -15.54 2.53 -9.66
N ASN A 67 -15.85 1.27 -9.37
CA ASN A 67 -15.39 0.09 -10.13
C ASN A 67 -13.85 -0.01 -10.28
N VAL A 68 -13.10 0.38 -9.25
CA VAL A 68 -11.63 0.28 -9.20
C VAL A 68 -11.18 -0.54 -7.99
N ARG A 69 -9.91 -0.95 -7.99
CA ARG A 69 -9.30 -1.64 -6.86
C ARG A 69 -8.70 -0.63 -5.89
N VAL A 70 -9.08 -0.76 -4.62
CA VAL A 70 -8.56 0.06 -3.52
C VAL A 70 -7.96 -0.85 -2.45
N LEU A 71 -6.73 -0.55 -2.05
CA LEU A 71 -6.03 -1.16 -0.93
C LEU A 71 -6.28 -0.33 0.33
N LEU A 72 -6.86 -0.98 1.34
CA LEU A 72 -7.00 -0.42 2.68
C LEU A 72 -5.80 -0.84 3.54
N ARG A 73 -5.31 0.09 4.35
CA ARG A 73 -4.11 -0.10 5.18
C ARG A 73 -4.38 -1.10 6.31
N ALA A 74 -3.29 -1.74 6.78
CA ALA A 74 -3.37 -2.85 7.72
C ALA A 74 -3.98 -2.51 9.09
N HIS A 75 -3.96 -1.25 9.51
CA HIS A 75 -4.58 -0.77 10.75
C HIS A 75 -6.10 -0.55 10.63
N GLY A 76 -6.67 -0.72 9.44
CA GLY A 76 -8.11 -0.59 9.19
C GLY A 76 -8.59 0.86 9.00
N GLU A 77 -9.88 0.98 8.74
CA GLU A 77 -10.59 2.22 8.43
C GLU A 77 -11.94 2.22 9.19
N PRO A 78 -12.60 3.37 9.39
CA PRO A 78 -13.90 3.42 10.05
C PRO A 78 -14.99 2.70 9.22
N PRO A 79 -16.10 2.25 9.85
CA PRO A 79 -17.22 1.60 9.15
C PRO A 79 -17.76 2.38 7.95
N SER A 80 -17.73 3.71 8.00
CA SER A 80 -18.15 4.61 6.91
C SER A 80 -17.36 4.37 5.61
N THR A 81 -16.05 4.11 5.70
CA THR A 81 -15.20 3.84 4.53
C THR A 81 -15.67 2.60 3.78
N TYR A 82 -16.03 1.53 4.51
CA TYR A 82 -16.54 0.31 3.90
C TYR A 82 -17.96 0.47 3.35
N GLN A 83 -18.75 1.40 3.92
CA GLN A 83 -20.08 1.70 3.39
C GLN A 83 -19.97 2.41 2.04
N ILE A 84 -19.09 3.42 1.94
CA ILE A 84 -18.77 4.11 0.68
C ILE A 84 -18.28 3.10 -0.39
N ALA A 85 -17.43 2.14 0.00
CA ALA A 85 -16.92 1.11 -0.91
C ALA A 85 -18.00 0.19 -1.51
N LYS A 86 -19.18 0.07 -0.87
CA LYS A 86 -20.28 -0.79 -1.32
C LYS A 86 -21.23 -0.08 -2.30
N GLU A 87 -21.18 1.24 -2.35
CA GLU A 87 -22.00 2.10 -3.22
C GLU A 87 -21.34 2.29 -4.59
#